data_AF-A0A7J4KCZ7-F1
#
_entry.id   AF-A0A7J4KCZ7-F1
#
_cell.length_a   1.000
_cell.length_b   1.000
_cell.length_c   1.000
_cell.angle_alpha   90.00
_cell.angle_beta   90.00
_cell.angle_gamma   90.00
#
_symmetry.space_group_name_H-M   'P 1'
#
loop_
_entity.id
_entity.type
_entity.pdbx_description
1 polymer ?
#
loop_
_entity_poly.entity_id
_entity_poly.type
_entity_poly.pdbx_seq_one_letter_code
_entity_poly.pdbx_strand_id
1 'polypeptide(L)'
;MDKALLKKMSALSKYLGLKFNVKWCNYIFISKSMNVLLQYTNMCPDNELNKYGQDINTRLEKINKFLASVTFTKHSKRYGGQVYFKKNYKNDLRFLKNIENFLIKKEFSRLLKKIKQISKKSDRIILLTKTDNKYELKMIKQDILEHELIHVVLIKNNIYFQNKDSKYWKYDEGLVTYCDYLLNKKLWLLENIIKKHKKNSMEIDYFIYAVKFKELLKECKTPKDRRKELNILFNSLK
;
A
#
# COMPACT_ATOMS: atom_id res chain seq x y z
N MET A 1 -14.03 -11.75 7.36
CA MET A 1 -13.95 -10.63 6.40
C MET A 1 -15.34 -10.33 5.87
N ASP A 2 -15.65 -9.07 5.57
CA ASP A 2 -16.95 -8.65 5.05
C ASP A 2 -17.30 -9.39 3.72
N LYS A 3 -18.53 -9.89 3.60
CA LYS A 3 -19.04 -10.56 2.40
C LYS A 3 -19.03 -9.64 1.18
N ALA A 4 -19.30 -8.34 1.36
CA ALA A 4 -19.29 -7.37 0.27
C ALA A 4 -17.89 -7.24 -0.35
N LEU A 5 -16.86 -7.17 0.50
CA LEU A 5 -15.47 -7.04 0.07
C LEU A 5 -14.96 -8.31 -0.64
N LEU A 6 -15.36 -9.48 -0.13
CA LEU A 6 -15.11 -10.76 -0.80
C LEU A 6 -15.71 -10.81 -2.22
N LYS A 7 -16.94 -10.32 -2.37
CA LYS A 7 -17.61 -10.26 -3.67
C LYS A 7 -16.87 -9.33 -4.64
N LYS A 8 -16.41 -8.17 -4.17
CA LYS A 8 -15.59 -7.24 -4.96
C LYS A 8 -14.27 -7.87 -5.40
N MET A 9 -13.53 -8.52 -4.50
CA MET A 9 -12.27 -9.18 -4.86
C MET A 9 -12.46 -10.35 -5.85
N SER A 10 -13.56 -11.10 -5.71
CA SER A 10 -13.92 -12.12 -6.69
C SER A 10 -14.28 -11.51 -8.05
N ALA A 11 -15.03 -10.41 -8.07
CA ALA A 11 -15.37 -9.69 -9.31
C ALA A 11 -14.13 -9.15 -10.01
N LEU A 12 -13.19 -8.53 -9.27
CA LEU A 12 -11.90 -8.09 -9.80
C LEU A 12 -11.13 -9.26 -10.40
N SER A 13 -11.07 -10.38 -9.68
CA SER A 13 -10.33 -11.55 -10.12
C SER A 13 -10.92 -12.15 -11.39
N LYS A 14 -12.26 -12.15 -11.56
CA LYS A 14 -12.90 -12.52 -12.82
C LYS A 14 -12.58 -11.51 -13.92
N TYR A 15 -12.67 -10.21 -13.63
CA TYR A 15 -12.42 -9.13 -14.59
C TYR A 15 -11.00 -9.19 -15.17
N LEU A 16 -9.98 -9.45 -14.34
CA LEU A 16 -8.57 -9.52 -14.74
C LEU A 16 -8.05 -10.95 -14.95
N GLY A 17 -8.87 -11.99 -14.78
CA GLY A 17 -8.44 -13.38 -14.99
C GLY A 17 -7.39 -13.85 -13.96
N LEU A 18 -7.58 -13.45 -12.71
CA LEU A 18 -6.69 -13.70 -11.59
C LEU A 18 -7.19 -14.84 -10.71
N LYS A 19 -6.26 -15.50 -10.01
CA LYS A 19 -6.58 -16.38 -8.89
C LYS A 19 -6.95 -15.53 -7.68
N PHE A 20 -7.89 -16.01 -6.87
CA PHE A 20 -8.26 -15.41 -5.59
C PHE A 20 -8.35 -16.47 -4.51
N ASN A 21 -7.85 -16.15 -3.31
CA ASN A 21 -8.02 -16.98 -2.13
C ASN A 21 -8.24 -16.09 -0.91
N VAL A 22 -9.34 -16.33 -0.19
CA VAL A 22 -9.68 -15.60 1.03
C VAL A 22 -8.59 -15.67 2.10
N LYS A 23 -7.78 -16.75 2.11
CA LYS A 23 -6.65 -16.90 3.04
C LYS A 23 -5.53 -15.88 2.81
N TRP A 24 -5.51 -15.18 1.67
CA TRP A 24 -4.56 -14.09 1.43
C TRP A 24 -4.93 -12.81 2.19
N CYS A 25 -6.17 -12.69 2.65
CA CYS A 25 -6.75 -11.47 3.18
C CYS A 25 -6.59 -11.36 4.70
N ASN A 26 -5.34 -11.44 5.17
CA ASN A 26 -5.02 -11.28 6.59
C ASN A 26 -4.72 -9.81 6.88
N TYR A 27 -5.39 -9.23 7.89
CA TYR A 27 -5.11 -7.87 8.33
C TYR A 27 -5.07 -7.77 9.86
N ILE A 28 -4.34 -6.78 10.37
CA ILE A 28 -4.34 -6.40 11.79
C ILE A 28 -4.41 -4.88 11.93
N PHE A 29 -4.95 -4.44 13.06
CA PHE A 29 -4.90 -3.04 13.45
C PHE A 29 -3.59 -2.71 14.18
N ILE A 30 -3.01 -1.57 13.83
CA ILE A 30 -1.78 -0.98 14.39
C ILE A 30 -2.01 0.49 14.73
N SER A 31 -1.17 1.11 15.55
CA SER A 31 -1.25 2.56 15.77
C SER A 31 -0.81 3.34 14.53
N LYS A 32 -1.26 4.60 14.44
CA LYS A 32 -0.86 5.51 13.36
C LYS A 32 0.65 5.76 13.36
N SER A 33 1.26 5.92 14.53
CA SER A 33 2.72 6.07 14.68
C SER A 33 3.47 4.87 14.12
N MET A 34 3.00 3.64 14.39
CA MET A 34 3.61 2.43 13.84
C MET A 34 3.41 2.31 12.33
N ASN A 35 2.27 2.77 11.80
CA ASN A 35 2.06 2.80 10.35
C ASN A 35 3.11 3.68 9.65
N VAL A 36 3.32 4.88 10.18
CA VAL A 36 4.31 5.84 9.66
C VAL A 36 5.74 5.33 9.83
N LEU A 37 6.07 4.76 10.99
CA LEU A 37 7.37 4.15 11.23
C LEU A 37 7.64 3.03 10.21
N LEU A 38 6.66 2.16 9.95
CA LEU A 38 6.82 1.09 8.96
C LEU A 38 6.94 1.61 7.52
N GLN A 39 6.22 2.68 7.15
CA GLN A 39 6.44 3.33 5.85
C GLN A 39 7.88 3.85 5.74
N TYR A 40 8.41 4.42 6.81
CA TYR A 40 9.80 4.88 6.86
C TYR A 40 10.82 3.73 6.81
N THR A 41 10.63 2.65 7.57
CA THR A 41 11.60 1.52 7.55
C THR A 41 11.53 0.71 6.25
N ASN A 42 10.39 0.73 5.56
CA ASN A 42 10.15 0.00 4.30
C ASN A 42 10.40 0.82 3.03
N MET A 43 11.16 1.91 3.12
CA MET A 43 11.57 2.70 1.95
C MET A 43 10.40 3.32 1.16
N CYS A 44 9.31 3.73 1.83
CA CYS A 44 8.23 4.46 1.16
C CYS A 44 8.80 5.67 0.38
N PRO A 45 8.41 5.87 -0.89
CA PRO A 45 9.00 6.89 -1.77
C PRO A 45 8.47 8.32 -1.50
N ASP A 46 7.74 8.53 -0.41
CA ASP A 46 7.23 9.84 -0.01
C ASP A 46 8.38 10.86 0.18
N ASN A 47 8.24 12.03 -0.44
CA ASN A 47 9.27 13.07 -0.43
C ASN A 47 9.54 13.63 0.97
N GLU A 48 8.55 13.71 1.87
CA GLU A 48 8.76 14.16 3.25
C GLU A 48 9.54 13.12 4.06
N LEU A 49 9.30 11.81 3.82
CA LEU A 49 10.08 10.74 4.44
C LEU A 49 11.51 10.67 3.88
N ASN A 50 11.68 10.84 2.57
CA ASN A 50 12.99 10.81 1.89
C ASN A 50 13.96 11.91 2.35
N LYS A 51 13.47 13.01 2.95
CA LYS A 51 14.32 14.02 3.61
C LYS A 51 15.21 13.42 4.72
N TYR A 52 14.80 12.29 5.28
CA TYR A 52 15.51 11.56 6.32
C TYR A 52 16.29 10.36 5.78
N GLY A 53 16.45 10.22 4.46
CA GLY A 53 17.28 9.20 3.82
C GLY A 53 16.61 8.54 2.64
N GLN A 54 17.36 8.34 1.56
CA GLN A 54 16.90 7.70 0.33
C GLN A 54 17.25 6.20 0.27
N ASP A 55 18.14 5.74 1.15
CA ASP A 55 18.53 4.33 1.30
C ASP A 55 18.37 3.85 2.76
N ILE A 56 18.46 2.54 2.96
CA ILE A 56 18.26 1.90 4.26
C ILE A 56 19.28 2.37 5.31
N ASN A 57 20.56 2.52 4.93
CA ASN A 57 21.61 2.84 5.89
C ASN A 57 21.48 4.29 6.36
N THR A 58 21.27 5.23 5.44
CA THR A 58 20.99 6.63 5.80
C THR A 58 19.73 6.73 6.67
N ARG A 59 18.67 5.97 6.35
CA ARG A 59 17.45 5.99 7.17
C ARG A 59 17.68 5.41 8.57
N LEU A 60 18.54 4.39 8.70
CA LEU A 60 18.91 3.81 10.00
C LEU A 60 19.64 4.82 10.88
N GLU A 61 20.61 5.54 10.34
CA GLU A 61 21.35 6.58 11.08
C GLU A 61 20.44 7.74 11.51
N LYS A 62 19.46 8.09 10.67
CA LYS A 62 18.55 9.22 10.92
C LYS A 62 17.27 8.84 11.67
N ILE A 63 17.11 7.59 12.13
CA ILE A 63 15.84 7.12 12.71
C ILE A 63 15.40 7.95 13.91
N ASN A 64 16.29 8.28 14.85
CA ASN A 64 15.92 9.06 16.03
C ASN A 64 15.58 10.52 15.66
N LYS A 65 16.31 11.11 14.71
CA LYS A 65 15.99 12.43 14.15
C LYS A 65 14.63 12.45 13.43
N PHE A 66 14.29 11.39 12.71
CA PHE A 66 12.99 11.23 12.08
C PHE A 66 11.88 11.13 13.13
N LEU A 67 12.03 10.29 14.15
CA LEU A 67 11.03 10.10 15.20
C LEU A 67 10.77 11.37 16.03
N ALA A 68 11.78 12.21 16.22
CA ALA A 68 11.65 13.50 16.90
C ALA A 68 11.09 14.63 16.00
N SER A 69 10.84 14.36 14.71
CA SER A 69 10.49 15.40 13.75
C SER A 69 9.01 15.80 13.74
N VAL A 70 8.75 17.02 13.24
CA VAL A 70 7.41 17.49 12.89
C VAL A 70 6.78 16.61 11.81
N THR A 71 7.58 16.06 10.89
CA THR A 71 7.12 15.13 9.85
C THR A 71 6.49 13.88 10.48
N PHE A 72 7.19 13.21 11.38
CA PHE A 72 6.65 12.03 12.05
C PHE A 72 5.37 12.34 12.82
N THR A 73 5.34 13.46 13.57
CA THR A 73 4.17 13.91 14.32
C THR A 73 2.97 14.21 13.40
N LYS A 74 3.20 14.92 12.29
CA LYS A 74 2.17 15.28 11.29
C LYS A 74 1.57 14.04 10.64
N HIS A 75 2.42 13.12 10.18
CA HIS A 75 1.98 11.88 9.52
C HIS A 75 1.28 10.94 10.51
N SER A 76 1.69 10.91 11.77
CA SER A 76 1.08 10.07 12.82
C SER A 76 -0.35 10.48 13.20
N LYS A 77 -0.90 11.54 12.59
CA LYS A 77 -2.32 11.93 12.75
C LYS A 77 -3.23 11.28 11.70
N ARG A 78 -2.67 10.78 10.58
CA ARG A 78 -3.42 10.26 9.44
C ARG A 78 -3.83 8.80 9.64
N TYR A 79 -4.94 8.42 9.01
CA TYR A 79 -5.35 7.02 8.87
C TYR A 79 -4.80 6.46 7.57
N GLY A 80 -4.47 5.19 7.57
CA GLY A 80 -3.85 4.56 6.41
C GLY A 80 -3.83 3.05 6.50
N GLY A 81 -3.43 2.46 5.38
CA GLY A 81 -3.14 1.05 5.22
C GLY A 81 -1.75 0.87 4.62
N GLN A 82 -1.23 -0.35 4.73
CA GLN A 82 -0.12 -0.81 3.90
C GLN A 82 -0.10 -2.34 3.84
N VAL A 83 0.31 -2.90 2.70
CA VAL A 83 0.73 -4.29 2.60
C VAL A 83 2.16 -4.44 3.14
N TYR A 84 2.28 -5.16 4.24
CA TYR A 84 3.57 -5.52 4.83
C TYR A 84 4.06 -6.87 4.31
N PHE A 85 5.31 -6.92 3.86
CA PHE A 85 5.94 -8.15 3.37
C PHE A 85 6.86 -8.75 4.43
N LYS A 86 6.78 -10.07 4.63
CA LYS A 86 7.65 -10.82 5.55
C LYS A 86 9.14 -10.58 5.33
N LYS A 87 9.56 -10.36 4.07
CA LYS A 87 10.95 -10.06 3.71
C LYS A 87 11.49 -8.79 4.39
N ASN A 88 10.62 -7.85 4.73
CA ASN A 88 11.02 -6.58 5.36
C ASN A 88 11.36 -6.74 6.85
N TYR A 89 10.94 -7.84 7.48
CA TYR A 89 11.13 -8.09 8.90
C TYR A 89 12.58 -7.99 9.38
N LYS A 90 13.54 -8.46 8.56
CA LYS A 90 14.97 -8.36 8.88
C LYS A 90 15.43 -6.90 8.95
N ASN A 91 14.93 -6.03 8.08
CA ASN A 91 15.26 -4.61 8.09
C ASN A 91 14.65 -3.93 9.33
N ASP A 92 13.39 -4.22 9.63
CA ASP A 92 12.73 -3.64 10.80
C ASP A 92 13.42 -3.99 12.12
N LEU A 93 13.97 -5.20 12.24
CA LEU A 93 14.80 -5.57 13.40
C LEU A 93 16.08 -4.74 13.52
N ARG A 94 16.69 -4.32 12.39
CA ARG A 94 17.83 -3.40 12.41
C ARG A 94 17.40 -2.03 12.92
N PHE A 95 16.29 -1.50 12.44
CA PHE A 95 15.73 -0.23 12.91
C PHE A 95 15.40 -0.29 14.40
N LEU A 96 14.73 -1.35 14.85
CA LEU A 96 14.36 -1.53 16.26
C LEU A 96 15.55 -1.38 17.21
N LYS A 97 16.73 -1.90 16.83
CA LYS A 97 17.95 -1.79 17.66
C LYS A 97 18.39 -0.34 17.84
N ASN A 98 18.28 0.48 16.80
CA ASN A 98 18.75 1.87 16.74
C ASN A 98 17.75 2.89 17.32
N ILE A 99 16.51 2.51 17.58
CA ILE A 99 15.54 3.40 18.22
C ILE A 99 15.93 3.61 19.69
N GLU A 100 16.11 4.87 20.08
CA GLU A 100 16.42 5.30 21.45
C GLU A 100 15.16 5.48 22.29
N ASN A 101 14.10 6.06 21.72
CA ASN A 101 12.85 6.30 22.44
C ASN A 101 12.23 4.99 22.93
N PHE A 102 12.22 4.80 24.25
CA PHE A 102 11.79 3.55 24.89
C PHE A 102 10.35 3.16 24.57
N LEU A 103 9.42 4.12 24.57
CA LEU A 103 8.00 3.86 24.32
C LEU A 103 7.79 3.38 22.88
N ILE A 104 8.38 4.07 21.91
CA ILE A 104 8.32 3.70 20.49
C ILE A 104 9.00 2.33 20.27
N LYS A 105 10.18 2.12 20.86
CA LYS A 105 10.91 0.84 20.76
C LYS A 105 10.08 -0.33 21.31
N LYS A 106 9.44 -0.14 22.47
CA LYS A 106 8.58 -1.14 23.12
C LYS A 106 7.35 -1.46 22.26
N GLU A 107 6.69 -0.44 21.72
CA GLU A 107 5.55 -0.60 20.82
C GLU A 107 5.94 -1.33 19.53
N PHE A 108 7.04 -0.89 18.89
CA PHE A 108 7.52 -1.48 17.65
C PHE A 108 7.94 -2.94 17.83
N SER A 109 8.64 -3.26 18.93
CA SER A 109 8.99 -4.64 19.30
C SER A 109 7.76 -5.55 19.44
N ARG A 110 6.70 -5.07 20.11
CA ARG A 110 5.43 -5.81 20.24
C ARG A 110 4.76 -6.04 18.89
N LEU A 111 4.73 -5.01 18.04
CA LEU A 111 4.19 -5.14 16.69
C LEU A 111 4.98 -6.17 15.87
N LEU A 112 6.30 -6.11 15.88
CA LEU A 112 7.15 -7.06 15.16
C LEU A 112 6.95 -8.49 15.66
N LYS A 113 6.74 -8.72 16.97
CA LYS A 113 6.38 -10.05 17.49
C LYS A 113 5.05 -10.55 16.91
N LYS A 114 4.03 -9.68 16.85
CA LYS A 114 2.72 -10.01 16.26
C LYS A 114 2.82 -10.31 14.76
N ILE A 115 3.55 -9.49 14.01
CA ILE A 115 3.83 -9.71 12.58
C ILE A 115 4.54 -11.06 12.39
N LYS A 116 5.57 -11.38 13.18
CA LYS A 116 6.31 -12.65 13.09
C LYS A 116 5.40 -13.86 13.26
N GLN A 117 4.47 -13.82 14.21
CA GLN A 117 3.52 -14.91 14.46
C GLN A 117 2.59 -15.13 13.25
N ILE A 118 2.01 -14.06 12.69
CA ILE A 118 1.09 -14.16 11.55
C ILE A 118 1.85 -14.59 10.28
N SER A 119 3.09 -14.12 10.14
CA SER A 119 3.97 -14.41 8.99
C SER A 119 4.48 -15.87 8.95
N LYS A 120 4.09 -16.70 9.92
CA LYS A 120 4.28 -18.17 9.84
C LYS A 120 3.38 -18.82 8.79
N LYS A 121 2.19 -18.26 8.56
CA LYS A 121 1.17 -18.81 7.65
C LYS A 121 1.00 -18.01 6.36
N SER A 122 1.59 -16.81 6.29
CA SER A 122 1.50 -15.90 5.15
C SER A 122 2.83 -15.19 4.92
N ASP A 123 3.14 -14.90 3.66
CA ASP A 123 4.28 -14.07 3.26
C ASP A 123 4.00 -12.57 3.40
N ARG A 124 2.74 -12.19 3.63
CA ARG A 124 2.25 -10.81 3.70
C ARG A 124 1.10 -10.62 4.68
N ILE A 125 0.93 -9.39 5.13
CA ILE A 125 -0.16 -8.99 6.01
C ILE A 125 -0.56 -7.54 5.71
N ILE A 126 -1.84 -7.23 5.72
CA ILE A 126 -2.33 -5.86 5.62
C ILE A 126 -2.30 -5.24 7.01
N LEU A 127 -1.70 -4.07 7.13
CA LEU A 127 -1.67 -3.30 8.37
C LEU A 127 -2.62 -2.12 8.21
N LEU A 128 -3.58 -1.99 9.12
CA LEU A 128 -4.55 -0.90 9.14
C LEU A 128 -4.36 -0.05 10.39
N THR A 129 -4.46 1.26 10.27
CA THR A 129 -4.46 2.12 11.47
C THR A 129 -5.70 1.89 12.33
N LYS A 130 -5.55 1.81 13.65
CA LYS A 130 -6.65 1.75 14.62
C LYS A 130 -7.29 3.13 14.83
N THR A 131 -8.59 3.14 15.10
CA THR A 131 -9.36 4.31 15.51
C THR A 131 -10.54 3.88 16.38
N ASP A 132 -10.97 4.76 17.27
CA ASP A 132 -12.17 4.60 18.09
C ASP A 132 -13.38 5.32 17.47
N ASN A 133 -13.16 6.15 16.45
CA ASN A 133 -14.24 6.83 15.72
C ASN A 133 -14.90 5.88 14.70
N LYS A 134 -16.23 5.72 14.80
CA LYS A 134 -17.00 4.81 13.95
C LYS A 134 -16.98 5.17 12.47
N TYR A 135 -16.99 6.47 12.13
CA TYR A 135 -16.97 6.94 10.75
C TYR A 135 -15.63 6.64 10.09
N GLU A 136 -14.54 6.94 10.78
CA GLU A 136 -13.19 6.64 10.31
C GLU A 136 -12.96 5.13 10.19
N LEU A 137 -13.46 4.34 11.14
CA LEU A 137 -13.38 2.88 11.07
C LEU A 137 -14.11 2.32 9.85
N LYS A 138 -15.25 2.92 9.48
CA LYS A 138 -15.97 2.57 8.25
C LYS A 138 -15.11 2.86 7.02
N MET A 139 -14.51 4.05 6.92
CA MET A 139 -13.59 4.39 5.83
C MET A 139 -12.38 3.44 5.77
N ILE A 140 -11.77 3.10 6.91
CA ILE A 140 -10.65 2.17 6.97
C ILE A 140 -11.03 0.78 6.44
N LYS A 141 -12.22 0.28 6.78
CA LYS A 141 -12.66 -1.05 6.35
C LYS A 141 -13.19 -1.08 4.92
N GLN A 142 -13.79 0.00 4.44
CA GLN A 142 -14.44 0.06 3.12
C GLN A 142 -13.50 0.54 2.03
N ASP A 143 -12.69 1.55 2.30
CA ASP A 143 -11.86 2.19 1.28
C ASP A 143 -10.41 1.70 1.41
N ILE A 144 -9.80 1.85 2.58
CA ILE A 144 -8.38 1.52 2.79
C ILE A 144 -8.14 0.01 2.68
N LEU A 145 -8.90 -0.80 3.41
CA LEU A 145 -8.73 -2.26 3.33
C LEU A 145 -9.02 -2.79 1.92
N GLU A 146 -9.95 -2.19 1.18
CA GLU A 146 -10.21 -2.55 -0.21
C GLU A 146 -8.99 -2.28 -1.10
N HIS A 147 -8.43 -1.08 -1.02
CA HIS A 147 -7.19 -0.70 -1.71
C HIS A 147 -6.05 -1.69 -1.42
N GLU A 148 -5.79 -1.99 -0.14
CA GLU A 148 -4.73 -2.91 0.25
C GLU A 148 -4.99 -4.37 -0.18
N LEU A 149 -6.26 -4.78 -0.26
CA LEU A 149 -6.60 -6.12 -0.76
C LEU A 149 -6.40 -6.24 -2.27
N ILE A 150 -6.68 -5.19 -3.03
CA ILE A 150 -6.39 -5.15 -4.46
C ILE A 150 -4.88 -5.34 -4.70
N HIS A 151 -4.04 -4.61 -3.95
CA HIS A 151 -2.58 -4.83 -3.94
C HIS A 151 -2.23 -6.31 -3.71
N VAL A 152 -2.79 -6.92 -2.66
CA VAL A 152 -2.54 -8.33 -2.34
C VAL A 152 -2.92 -9.25 -3.50
N VAL A 153 -4.10 -9.06 -4.11
CA VAL A 153 -4.58 -9.88 -5.22
C VAL A 153 -3.68 -9.75 -6.45
N LEU A 154 -3.32 -8.53 -6.84
CA LEU A 154 -2.44 -8.28 -7.98
C LEU A 154 -1.06 -8.91 -7.78
N ILE A 155 -0.42 -8.65 -6.64
CA ILE A 155 0.91 -9.18 -6.34
C ILE A 155 0.89 -10.72 -6.25
N LYS A 156 -0.17 -11.34 -5.70
CA LYS A 156 -0.29 -12.82 -5.66
C LYS A 156 -0.41 -13.46 -7.05
N ASN A 157 -0.76 -12.67 -8.05
CA ASN A 157 -0.82 -13.07 -9.45
C ASN A 157 0.38 -12.57 -10.27
N ASN A 158 1.45 -12.12 -9.61
CA ASN A 158 2.66 -11.55 -10.21
C ASN A 158 2.39 -10.34 -11.11
N ILE A 159 1.37 -9.55 -10.76
CA ILE A 159 1.10 -8.25 -11.40
C ILE A 159 1.56 -7.18 -10.43
N TYR A 160 2.78 -6.71 -10.64
CA TYR A 160 3.37 -5.56 -9.96
C TYR A 160 4.54 -5.04 -10.79
N PHE A 161 4.77 -3.73 -10.78
CA PHE A 161 5.75 -3.02 -11.61
C PHE A 161 6.99 -2.62 -10.80
N GLN A 162 6.88 -2.53 -9.48
CA GLN A 162 8.01 -2.21 -8.62
C GLN A 162 9.08 -3.31 -8.59
N ASN A 163 10.31 -2.90 -8.86
CA ASN A 163 11.48 -3.39 -8.15
C ASN A 163 11.75 -2.47 -6.95
N LYS A 164 12.53 -2.94 -5.98
CA LYS A 164 12.94 -2.12 -4.83
C LYS A 164 13.60 -0.83 -5.34
N ASP A 165 13.17 0.32 -4.82
CA ASP A 165 13.66 1.66 -5.19
C ASP A 165 13.33 2.13 -6.62
N SER A 166 12.37 1.49 -7.32
CA SER A 166 12.01 1.87 -8.68
C SER A 166 11.05 3.06 -8.74
N LYS A 167 11.25 3.93 -9.74
CA LYS A 167 10.31 4.99 -10.16
C LYS A 167 8.92 4.46 -10.58
N TYR A 168 8.76 3.14 -10.66
CA TYR A 168 7.56 2.48 -11.17
C TYR A 168 6.49 2.22 -10.11
N TRP A 169 6.68 2.65 -8.86
CA TRP A 169 5.64 2.57 -7.84
C TRP A 169 4.33 3.24 -8.23
N LYS A 170 4.41 4.28 -9.07
CA LYS A 170 3.25 4.99 -9.61
C LYS A 170 2.35 4.08 -10.45
N TYR A 171 2.92 3.08 -11.13
CA TYR A 171 2.14 2.10 -11.89
C TYR A 171 1.40 1.12 -10.96
N ASP A 172 2.02 0.68 -9.87
CA ASP A 172 1.34 -0.20 -8.91
C ASP A 172 0.16 0.50 -8.25
N GLU A 173 0.39 1.68 -7.67
CA GLU A 173 -0.67 2.46 -7.03
C GLU A 173 -1.74 2.89 -8.06
N GLY A 174 -1.33 3.29 -9.26
CA GLY A 174 -2.25 3.65 -10.33
C GLY A 174 -3.14 2.48 -10.78
N LEU A 175 -2.60 1.28 -10.91
CA LEU A 175 -3.39 0.09 -11.25
C LEU A 175 -4.38 -0.25 -10.13
N VAL A 176 -3.94 -0.11 -8.87
CA VAL A 176 -4.80 -0.35 -7.71
C VAL A 176 -5.93 0.68 -7.65
N THR A 177 -5.62 1.97 -7.81
CA THR A 177 -6.61 3.05 -7.87
C THR A 177 -7.58 2.87 -9.04
N TYR A 178 -7.11 2.44 -10.21
CA TYR A 178 -7.97 2.08 -11.33
C TYR A 178 -8.94 0.95 -10.96
N CYS A 179 -8.45 -0.13 -10.36
CA CYS A 179 -9.27 -1.27 -9.94
C CYS A 179 -10.30 -0.88 -8.88
N ASP A 180 -9.89 -0.07 -7.89
CA ASP A 180 -10.79 0.44 -6.85
C ASP A 180 -11.93 1.26 -7.46
N TYR A 181 -11.61 2.22 -8.32
CA TYR A 181 -12.62 3.05 -8.99
C TYR A 181 -13.49 2.25 -9.96
N LEU A 182 -12.96 1.22 -10.61
CA LEU A 182 -13.73 0.28 -11.43
C LEU A 182 -14.77 -0.48 -10.59
N LEU A 183 -14.34 -1.10 -9.48
CA LEU A 183 -15.21 -1.89 -8.60
C LEU A 183 -16.30 -1.03 -7.96
N ASN A 184 -16.01 0.25 -7.72
CA ASN A 184 -16.94 1.21 -7.17
C ASN A 184 -17.76 1.98 -8.23
N LYS A 185 -17.64 1.64 -9.53
CA LYS A 185 -18.33 2.31 -10.66
C LYS A 185 -18.08 3.83 -10.72
N LYS A 186 -16.86 4.24 -10.40
CA LYS A 186 -16.43 5.63 -10.26
C LYS A 186 -15.36 6.06 -11.27
N LEU A 187 -15.02 5.24 -12.28
CA LEU A 187 -13.97 5.57 -13.26
C LEU A 187 -14.12 6.93 -13.96
N TRP A 188 -15.34 7.46 -14.07
CA TRP A 188 -15.63 8.77 -14.64
C TRP A 188 -15.14 9.95 -13.78
N LEU A 189 -14.80 9.71 -12.50
CA LEU A 189 -14.32 10.73 -11.58
C LEU A 189 -12.80 10.97 -11.68
N LEU A 190 -12.04 10.04 -12.25
CA LEU A 190 -10.57 10.06 -12.19
C LEU A 190 -9.99 11.36 -12.79
N GLU A 191 -10.42 11.73 -13.99
CA GLU A 191 -9.95 12.95 -14.67
C GLU A 191 -10.35 14.22 -13.92
N ASN A 192 -11.55 14.23 -13.30
CA ASN A 192 -12.03 15.36 -12.52
C ASN A 192 -11.22 15.56 -11.23
N ILE A 193 -10.77 14.48 -10.61
CA ILE A 193 -9.90 14.54 -9.42
C ILE A 193 -8.56 15.17 -9.78
N ILE A 194 -7.98 14.77 -10.92
CA ILE A 194 -6.70 15.31 -11.40
C ILE A 194 -6.81 16.83 -11.61
N LYS A 195 -7.85 17.29 -12.30
CA LYS A 195 -8.09 18.73 -12.57
C LYS A 195 -8.25 19.56 -11.30
N LYS A 196 -8.82 18.99 -10.24
CA LYS A 196 -9.10 19.69 -8.98
C LYS A 196 -7.87 19.78 -8.05
N HIS A 197 -6.86 18.94 -8.25
CA HIS A 197 -5.69 18.92 -7.39
C HIS A 197 -4.70 20.02 -7.79
N LYS A 198 -4.55 21.02 -6.91
CA LYS A 198 -3.66 22.18 -7.11
C LYS A 198 -2.21 21.96 -6.64
N LYS A 199 -1.89 20.80 -6.04
CA LYS A 199 -0.56 20.49 -5.48
C LYS A 199 -0.06 19.13 -5.98
N ASN A 200 1.22 19.07 -6.32
CA ASN A 200 1.92 17.81 -6.58
C ASN A 200 2.08 17.04 -5.26
N SER A 201 1.14 16.14 -4.96
CA SER A 201 1.23 15.15 -3.89
C SER A 201 1.52 13.77 -4.47
N MET A 202 2.07 12.84 -3.68
CA MET A 202 2.23 11.45 -4.11
C MET A 202 0.90 10.83 -4.59
N GLU A 203 -0.22 11.22 -3.97
CA GLU A 203 -1.56 10.76 -4.33
C GLU A 203 -2.00 11.18 -5.74
N ILE A 204 -1.54 12.32 -6.27
CA ILE A 204 -1.92 12.74 -7.63
C ILE A 204 -1.36 11.78 -8.68
N ASP A 205 -0.18 11.21 -8.43
CA ASP A 205 0.41 10.21 -9.31
C ASP A 205 -0.48 8.97 -9.40
N TYR A 206 -1.16 8.58 -8.31
CA TYR A 206 -2.08 7.44 -8.33
C TYR A 206 -3.18 7.66 -9.36
N PHE A 207 -3.80 8.84 -9.35
CA PHE A 207 -4.88 9.19 -10.27
C PHE A 207 -4.39 9.34 -11.72
N ILE A 208 -3.24 9.99 -11.93
CA ILE A 208 -2.63 10.13 -13.26
C ILE A 208 -2.41 8.75 -13.88
N TYR A 209 -1.84 7.82 -13.12
CA TYR A 209 -1.57 6.47 -13.62
C TYR A 209 -2.84 5.62 -13.72
N ALA A 210 -3.84 5.83 -12.86
CA ALA A 210 -5.15 5.19 -13.01
C ALA A 210 -5.84 5.57 -14.32
N VAL A 211 -5.74 6.84 -14.77
CA VAL A 211 -6.23 7.26 -16.09
C VAL A 211 -5.44 6.56 -17.22
N LYS A 212 -4.13 6.41 -17.09
CA LYS A 212 -3.33 5.65 -18.06
C LYS A 212 -3.79 4.18 -18.16
N PHE A 213 -4.10 3.52 -17.04
CA PHE A 213 -4.66 2.16 -17.06
C PHE A 213 -6.07 2.10 -17.63
N LYS A 214 -6.90 3.11 -17.36
CA LYS A 214 -8.23 3.24 -17.96
C LYS A 214 -8.14 3.27 -19.49
N GLU A 215 -7.23 4.06 -20.05
CA GLU A 215 -7.01 4.13 -21.50
C GLU A 215 -6.40 2.83 -22.04
N LEU A 216 -5.36 2.29 -21.39
CA LEU A 216 -4.71 1.03 -21.80
C LEU A 216 -5.70 -0.13 -21.91
N LEU A 217 -6.63 -0.24 -20.96
CA LEU A 217 -7.54 -1.39 -20.85
C LEU A 217 -8.91 -1.15 -21.49
N LYS A 218 -9.14 0.02 -22.11
CA LYS A 218 -10.44 0.45 -22.65
C LYS A 218 -11.00 -0.52 -23.69
N GLU A 219 -10.16 -0.95 -24.62
CA GLU A 219 -10.54 -1.82 -25.74
C GLU A 219 -10.44 -3.32 -25.38
N CYS A 220 -9.94 -3.66 -24.18
CA CYS A 220 -9.80 -5.04 -23.75
C CYS A 220 -11.14 -5.65 -23.36
N LYS A 221 -11.66 -6.58 -24.18
CA LYS A 221 -12.97 -7.22 -23.98
C LYS A 221 -12.89 -8.38 -22.99
N THR A 222 -11.83 -9.18 -23.05
CA THR A 222 -11.70 -10.39 -22.21
C THR A 222 -10.67 -10.22 -21.09
N PRO A 223 -10.74 -11.03 -20.02
CA PRO A 223 -9.69 -11.07 -19.00
C PRO A 223 -8.31 -11.43 -19.56
N LYS A 224 -8.26 -12.25 -20.62
CA LYS A 224 -7.02 -12.63 -21.31
C LYS A 224 -6.37 -11.41 -21.98
N ASP A 225 -7.17 -10.58 -22.64
CA ASP A 225 -6.67 -9.35 -23.31
C ASP A 225 -6.09 -8.38 -22.28
N ARG A 226 -6.80 -8.16 -21.17
CA ARG A 226 -6.31 -7.28 -20.08
C ARG A 226 -4.99 -7.75 -19.50
N ARG A 227 -4.84 -9.06 -19.26
CA ARG A 227 -3.56 -9.62 -18.79
C ARG A 227 -2.45 -9.47 -19.81
N LYS A 228 -2.75 -9.65 -21.10
CA LYS A 228 -1.79 -9.46 -22.17
C LYS A 228 -1.27 -8.02 -22.19
N GLU A 229 -2.15 -7.02 -22.18
CA GLU A 229 -1.76 -5.61 -22.17
C GLU A 229 -0.97 -5.22 -20.92
N LEU A 230 -1.38 -5.68 -19.74
CA LEU A 230 -0.61 -5.46 -18.50
C LEU A 230 0.79 -6.08 -18.57
N ASN A 231 0.92 -7.28 -19.14
CA ASN A 231 2.22 -7.94 -19.31
C ASN A 231 3.10 -7.23 -20.35
N ILE A 232 2.52 -6.73 -21.45
CA ILE A 232 3.24 -5.92 -22.45
C ILE A 232 3.82 -4.68 -21.79
N LEU A 233 3.00 -3.93 -21.05
CA LEU A 233 3.46 -2.76 -20.30
C LEU A 233 4.52 -3.12 -19.26
N PHE A 234 4.34 -4.22 -18.53
CA PHE A 234 5.33 -4.65 -17.54
C PHE A 234 6.69 -4.95 -18.18
N ASN A 235 6.70 -5.62 -19.33
CA ASN A 235 7.93 -5.95 -20.04
C ASN A 235 8.60 -4.73 -20.68
N SER A 236 7.84 -3.71 -21.09
CA SER A 236 8.43 -2.47 -21.65
C SER A 236 9.04 -1.54 -20.61
N LEU A 237 8.78 -1.78 -19.31
CA LEU A 237 9.33 -0.99 -18.20
C LEU A 237 10.58 -1.61 -17.56
N LYS A 238 10.93 -2.85 -17.93
CA LYS A 238 12.16 -3.54 -17.51
C LYS A 238 13.34 -3.10 -18.35
#